data_AF-A0A3C0ADV3-F1
#
_entry.id   AF-A0A3C0ADV3-F1
#
_cell.length_a   1.000
_cell.length_b   1.000
_cell.length_c   1.000
_cell.angle_alpha   90.00
_cell.angle_beta   90.00
_cell.angle_gamma   90.00
#
_symmetry.space_group_name_H-M   'P 1'
#
loop_
_entity.id
_entity.type
_entity.pdbx_description
1 polymer ?
#
loop_
_entity_poly.entity_id
_entity_poly.type
_entity_poly.pdbx_seq_one_letter_code
_entity_poly.pdbx_strand_id
1 'polypeptide(L)'
;KQLGLAMHNYHDTHRVLPPGDVNAGGYDCAWLGTQETRNHTGMLFILPFIDQANLYNQINFSMATGSADGNGLCTAPAAGIQTSVTSRPIVVFECPSDSYSSGPQSYSSNTAYTLTRDYRTSYAFVYIRYNSGGPYETASTVKTAFGHNGAARMRDFSDGTSNSVLMMETPMEKQSYIRGPFWATYVATGPVLAA
;
A
#
# COMPACT_ATOMS: atom_id res chain seq x y z
N LYS A 1 11.67 -10.62 8.02
CA LYS A 1 11.98 -11.89 7.29
C LYS A 1 10.78 -12.45 6.53
N GLN A 2 9.64 -12.72 7.18
CA GLN A 2 8.45 -13.31 6.52
C GLN A 2 7.92 -12.47 5.36
N LEU A 3 7.83 -11.13 5.52
CA LEU A 3 7.39 -10.24 4.45
C LEU A 3 8.30 -10.22 3.22
N GLY A 4 9.63 -10.29 3.44
CA GLY A 4 10.60 -10.40 2.34
C GLY A 4 10.40 -11.68 1.54
N LEU A 5 10.26 -12.83 2.23
CA LEU A 5 9.98 -14.11 1.57
C LEU A 5 8.64 -14.07 0.81
N ALA A 6 7.61 -13.47 1.39
CA ALA A 6 6.31 -13.33 0.75
C ALA A 6 6.39 -12.52 -0.55
N MET A 7 7.16 -11.43 -0.58
CA MET A 7 7.41 -10.65 -1.79
C MET A 7 8.19 -11.44 -2.84
N HIS A 8 9.18 -12.25 -2.44
CA HIS A 8 9.90 -13.14 -3.36
C HIS A 8 8.97 -14.21 -3.95
N ASN A 9 8.13 -14.87 -3.14
CA ASN A 9 7.17 -15.86 -3.61
C ASN A 9 6.11 -15.23 -4.54
N TYR A 10 5.65 -14.01 -4.23
CA TYR A 10 4.79 -13.24 -5.11
C TYR A 10 5.47 -13.02 -6.47
N HIS A 11 6.73 -12.57 -6.46
CA HIS A 11 7.50 -12.36 -7.68
C HIS A 11 7.71 -13.66 -8.46
N ASP A 12 7.99 -14.78 -7.81
CA ASP A 12 8.19 -16.06 -8.52
C ASP A 12 6.92 -16.49 -9.27
N THR A 13 5.75 -16.19 -8.71
CA THR A 13 4.45 -16.48 -9.30
C THR A 13 4.06 -15.48 -10.40
N HIS A 14 4.28 -14.18 -10.18
CA HIS A 14 3.77 -13.10 -11.04
C HIS A 14 4.83 -12.46 -11.95
N ARG A 15 6.11 -12.83 -11.78
CA ARG A 15 7.29 -12.28 -12.47
C ARG A 15 7.50 -10.76 -12.30
N VAL A 16 6.91 -10.20 -11.25
CA VAL A 16 7.02 -8.79 -10.82
C VAL A 16 6.79 -8.72 -9.31
N LEU A 17 7.41 -7.76 -8.62
CA LEU A 17 7.07 -7.48 -7.22
C LEU A 17 5.60 -7.03 -7.09
N PRO A 18 4.99 -7.10 -5.89
CA PRO A 18 3.64 -6.56 -5.71
C PRO A 18 3.65 -5.06 -6.02
N PRO A 19 2.57 -4.50 -6.59
CA PRO A 19 2.47 -3.06 -6.80
C PRO A 19 2.58 -2.33 -5.45
N GLY A 20 3.05 -1.08 -5.45
CA GLY A 20 3.03 -0.28 -4.22
C GLY A 20 1.61 -0.04 -3.74
N ASP A 21 0.74 0.27 -4.70
CA ASP A 21 -0.70 0.39 -4.56
C ASP A 21 -1.38 0.16 -5.91
N VAL A 22 -2.69 -0.09 -5.88
CA VAL A 22 -3.55 -0.09 -7.06
C VAL A 22 -4.60 1.00 -6.92
N ASN A 23 -4.63 1.87 -7.93
CA ASN A 23 -5.48 3.03 -8.07
C ASN A 23 -5.64 3.86 -6.79
N ALA A 24 -4.51 4.33 -6.23
CA ALA A 24 -4.48 5.22 -5.09
C ALA A 24 -5.13 6.58 -5.38
N GLY A 25 -5.99 7.05 -4.47
CA GLY A 25 -6.65 8.35 -4.50
C GLY A 25 -6.12 9.32 -3.45
N GLY A 26 -4.79 9.43 -3.28
CA GLY A 26 -4.13 10.29 -2.27
C GLY A 26 -4.39 11.80 -2.43
N TYR A 27 -3.36 12.63 -2.41
CA TYR A 27 -3.54 14.09 -2.67
C TYR A 27 -3.79 14.42 -4.13
N ASP A 28 -3.23 13.60 -5.00
CA ASP A 28 -3.33 13.73 -6.44
C ASP A 28 -3.48 12.33 -7.03
N CYS A 29 -4.40 12.23 -7.97
CA CYS A 29 -4.77 11.03 -8.69
C CYS A 29 -5.15 11.35 -10.14
N ALA A 30 -4.81 12.54 -10.65
CA ALA A 30 -5.11 12.93 -12.03
C ALA A 30 -4.54 11.91 -13.04
N TRP A 31 -3.47 11.22 -12.65
CA TRP A 31 -2.84 10.12 -13.38
C TRP A 31 -3.76 8.91 -13.62
N LEU A 32 -4.84 8.74 -12.84
CA LEU A 32 -5.86 7.71 -13.06
C LEU A 32 -6.72 7.98 -14.29
N GLY A 33 -6.83 9.24 -14.73
CA GLY A 33 -7.77 9.64 -15.76
C GLY A 33 -9.20 9.24 -15.38
N THR A 34 -9.81 8.36 -16.17
CA THR A 34 -11.19 7.87 -15.96
C THR A 34 -11.28 6.61 -15.10
N GLN A 35 -10.15 6.07 -14.63
CA GLN A 35 -10.15 4.88 -13.79
C GLN A 35 -10.69 5.21 -12.39
N GLU A 36 -11.48 4.29 -11.84
CA GLU A 36 -11.99 4.38 -10.47
C GLU A 36 -10.87 4.19 -9.44
N THR A 37 -10.96 4.91 -8.33
CA THR A 37 -10.09 4.65 -7.19
C THR A 37 -10.35 3.27 -6.60
N ARG A 38 -9.28 2.58 -6.22
CA ARG A 38 -9.32 1.30 -5.52
C ARG A 38 -8.68 1.39 -4.15
N ASN A 39 -7.65 2.21 -4.00
CA ASN A 39 -6.90 2.39 -2.75
C ASN A 39 -6.34 1.08 -2.18
N HIS A 40 -6.04 0.10 -3.03
CA HIS A 40 -5.43 -1.15 -2.59
C HIS A 40 -3.96 -0.92 -2.30
N THR A 41 -3.45 -1.45 -1.19
CA THR A 41 -2.00 -1.47 -0.98
C THR A 41 -1.39 -2.74 -1.58
N GLY A 42 -0.07 -2.72 -1.81
CA GLY A 42 0.71 -3.92 -2.14
C GLY A 42 0.59 -5.05 -1.11
N MET A 43 0.22 -4.75 0.14
CA MET A 43 0.11 -5.77 1.18
C MET A 43 -1.03 -6.77 0.93
N LEU A 44 -2.10 -6.33 0.25
CA LEU A 44 -3.21 -7.22 -0.15
C LEU A 44 -2.70 -8.37 -1.03
N PHE A 45 -1.73 -8.09 -1.88
CA PHE A 45 -1.25 -9.04 -2.89
C PHE A 45 -0.30 -10.09 -2.33
N ILE A 46 0.32 -9.83 -1.17
CA ILE A 46 1.20 -10.80 -0.52
C ILE A 46 0.47 -11.70 0.50
N LEU A 47 -0.82 -11.46 0.78
CA LEU A 47 -1.60 -12.25 1.74
C LEU A 47 -1.52 -13.78 1.51
N PRO A 48 -1.64 -14.30 0.27
CA PRO A 48 -1.53 -15.75 0.05
C PRO A 48 -0.16 -16.33 0.45
N PHE A 49 0.88 -15.50 0.49
CA PHE A 49 2.26 -15.89 0.76
C PHE A 49 2.67 -15.68 2.23
N ILE A 50 1.72 -15.28 3.09
CA ILE A 50 1.86 -15.16 4.55
C ILE A 50 0.74 -15.92 5.29
N ASP A 51 0.29 -17.04 4.73
CA ASP A 51 -0.78 -17.88 5.29
C ASP A 51 -2.13 -17.17 5.47
N GLN A 52 -2.40 -16.12 4.68
CA GLN A 52 -3.67 -15.38 4.66
C GLN A 52 -4.45 -15.61 3.35
N ALA A 53 -4.30 -16.77 2.71
CA ALA A 53 -5.01 -17.12 1.47
C ALA A 53 -6.55 -17.10 1.63
N ASN A 54 -7.07 -17.58 2.76
CA ASN A 54 -8.51 -17.55 3.06
C ASN A 54 -9.07 -16.11 3.12
N LEU A 55 -8.27 -15.17 3.62
CA LEU A 55 -8.62 -13.77 3.66
C LEU A 55 -8.55 -13.15 2.27
N TYR A 56 -7.47 -13.43 1.53
CA TYR A 56 -7.27 -12.97 0.16
C TYR A 56 -8.46 -13.33 -0.75
N ASN A 57 -8.93 -14.58 -0.67
CA ASN A 57 -10.04 -15.08 -1.48
C ASN A 57 -11.39 -14.40 -1.19
N GLN A 58 -11.52 -13.69 -0.06
CA GLN A 58 -12.72 -12.91 0.27
C GLN A 58 -12.67 -11.48 -0.27
N ILE A 59 -11.49 -10.99 -0.68
CA ILE A 59 -11.33 -9.62 -1.17
C ILE A 59 -11.94 -9.51 -2.57
N ASN A 60 -12.88 -8.59 -2.73
CA ASN A 60 -13.38 -8.21 -4.04
C ASN A 60 -12.53 -7.07 -4.60
N PHE A 61 -11.57 -7.37 -5.48
CA PHE A 61 -10.70 -6.37 -6.10
C PHE A 61 -11.41 -5.41 -7.08
N SER A 62 -12.72 -5.61 -7.35
CA SER A 62 -13.53 -4.62 -8.05
C SER A 62 -14.10 -3.53 -7.13
N MET A 63 -14.03 -3.71 -5.82
CA MET A 63 -14.44 -2.72 -4.80
C MET A 63 -13.21 -2.00 -4.27
N ALA A 64 -13.35 -0.75 -3.83
CA ALA A 64 -12.25 -0.06 -3.18
C ALA A 64 -12.03 -0.56 -1.74
N THR A 65 -10.81 -0.45 -1.22
CA THR A 65 -10.51 -0.70 0.20
C THR A 65 -10.50 0.57 1.05
N GLY A 66 -10.54 1.75 0.42
CA GLY A 66 -10.76 3.02 1.11
C GLY A 66 -11.36 4.10 0.22
N SER A 67 -11.70 5.22 0.85
CA SER A 67 -12.41 6.37 0.25
C SER A 67 -11.50 7.53 -0.13
N ALA A 68 -10.18 7.36 -0.09
CA ALA A 68 -9.30 8.43 -0.53
C ALA A 68 -9.54 8.75 -2.01
N ASP A 69 -9.83 10.02 -2.33
CA ASP A 69 -10.33 10.45 -3.65
C ASP A 69 -9.71 11.75 -4.20
N GLY A 70 -8.49 12.11 -3.81
CA GLY A 70 -7.81 13.25 -4.44
C GLY A 70 -8.45 14.59 -4.12
N ASN A 71 -9.21 14.70 -3.03
CA ASN A 71 -10.03 15.87 -2.71
C ASN A 71 -11.19 16.07 -3.69
N GLY A 72 -11.88 14.97 -4.01
CA GLY A 72 -12.99 14.95 -4.95
C GLY A 72 -12.58 15.02 -6.42
N LEU A 73 -11.29 14.86 -6.72
CA LEU A 73 -10.77 14.88 -8.09
C LEU A 73 -10.81 13.50 -8.75
N CYS A 74 -10.75 12.42 -7.98
CA CYS A 74 -10.74 11.07 -8.55
C CYS A 74 -12.15 10.57 -8.84
N THR A 75 -12.25 9.64 -9.80
CA THR A 75 -13.48 8.89 -10.05
C THR A 75 -13.77 7.95 -8.87
N ALA A 76 -14.94 8.10 -8.26
CA ALA A 76 -15.38 7.28 -7.13
C ALA A 76 -15.61 5.81 -7.55
N PRO A 77 -15.42 4.83 -6.63
CA PRO A 77 -15.64 3.42 -6.93
C PRO A 77 -17.13 3.10 -7.03
N ALA A 78 -17.63 2.74 -8.22
CA ALA A 78 -19.05 2.43 -8.40
C ALA A 78 -19.50 1.20 -7.59
N ALA A 79 -18.62 0.22 -7.39
CA ALA A 79 -18.90 -0.96 -6.58
C ALA A 79 -18.85 -0.69 -5.05
N GLY A 80 -18.51 0.54 -4.64
CA GLY A 80 -18.40 0.94 -3.24
C GLY A 80 -17.08 0.52 -2.58
N ILE A 81 -17.05 0.64 -1.25
CA ILE A 81 -15.86 0.40 -0.41
C ILE A 81 -16.11 -0.82 0.47
N GLN A 82 -15.19 -1.78 0.47
CA GLN A 82 -15.26 -2.97 1.30
C GLN A 82 -14.49 -2.79 2.60
N THR A 83 -15.18 -2.98 3.73
CA THR A 83 -14.59 -2.94 5.09
C THR A 83 -14.74 -4.26 5.84
N SER A 84 -15.73 -5.10 5.50
CA SER A 84 -15.97 -6.38 6.18
C SER A 84 -14.78 -7.35 6.10
N VAL A 85 -14.04 -7.31 5.00
CA VAL A 85 -12.88 -8.17 4.77
C VAL A 85 -11.60 -7.51 5.31
N THR A 86 -11.49 -6.19 5.22
CA THR A 86 -10.25 -5.43 5.48
C THR A 86 -10.15 -4.86 6.90
N SER A 87 -11.24 -4.75 7.65
CA SER A 87 -11.24 -4.24 9.01
C SER A 87 -10.87 -5.29 10.05
N ARG A 88 -9.66 -5.87 9.92
CA ARG A 88 -9.10 -6.82 10.89
C ARG A 88 -7.58 -6.68 11.00
N PRO A 89 -7.00 -6.96 12.17
CA PRO A 89 -5.54 -6.97 12.33
C PRO A 89 -4.94 -8.22 11.65
N ILE A 90 -3.71 -8.08 11.16
CA ILE A 90 -2.90 -9.19 10.65
C ILE A 90 -1.57 -9.15 11.39
N VAL A 91 -1.36 -10.10 12.30
CA VAL A 91 -0.22 -10.12 13.23
C VAL A 91 1.13 -10.04 12.52
N VAL A 92 1.24 -10.59 11.30
CA VAL A 92 2.47 -10.54 10.50
C VAL A 92 2.86 -9.10 10.08
N PHE A 93 1.91 -8.17 10.07
CA PHE A 93 2.16 -6.76 9.79
C PHE A 93 2.43 -5.91 11.03
N GLU A 94 2.39 -6.50 12.22
CA GLU A 94 2.61 -5.83 13.50
C GLU A 94 3.96 -6.26 14.09
N CYS A 95 4.76 -5.30 14.56
CA CYS A 95 5.98 -5.62 15.27
C CYS A 95 5.67 -5.90 16.75
N PRO A 96 6.07 -7.04 17.33
CA PRO A 96 5.78 -7.38 18.72
C PRO A 96 6.36 -6.40 19.76
N SER A 97 7.40 -5.63 19.40
CA SER A 97 7.99 -4.60 20.27
C SER A 97 7.34 -3.23 20.15
N ASP A 98 6.41 -3.04 19.21
CA ASP A 98 5.67 -1.80 19.06
C ASP A 98 4.47 -1.81 20.03
N SER A 99 4.53 -0.96 21.05
CA SER A 99 3.50 -0.91 22.11
C SER A 99 2.24 -0.13 21.72
N TYR A 100 2.24 0.51 20.56
CA TYR A 100 1.11 1.32 20.11
C TYR A 100 0.01 0.45 19.50
N SER A 101 -1.24 0.93 19.57
CA SER A 101 -2.37 0.25 18.94
C SER A 101 -2.30 0.40 17.42
N SER A 102 -2.40 -0.72 16.70
CA SER A 102 -2.49 -0.74 15.24
C SER A 102 -3.84 -0.20 14.73
N GLY A 103 -4.90 -0.27 15.53
CA GLY A 103 -6.22 0.15 15.11
C GLY A 103 -7.38 -0.55 15.83
N PRO A 104 -8.60 -0.46 15.28
CA PRO A 104 -8.92 0.15 13.99
C PRO A 104 -8.81 1.68 14.03
N GLN A 105 -8.36 2.30 12.94
CA GLN A 105 -8.32 3.75 12.75
C GLN A 105 -9.40 4.18 11.75
N SER A 106 -9.89 5.40 11.84
CA SER A 106 -10.81 5.99 10.86
C SER A 106 -10.57 7.48 10.76
N TYR A 107 -10.69 8.03 9.56
CA TYR A 107 -10.52 9.44 9.33
C TYR A 107 -11.30 9.84 8.06
N SER A 108 -12.02 10.95 8.11
CA SER A 108 -12.89 11.40 7.02
C SER A 108 -12.90 12.89 6.77
N SER A 109 -12.12 13.67 7.52
CA SER A 109 -12.13 15.14 7.40
C SER A 109 -11.29 15.65 6.23
N ASN A 110 -10.30 14.88 5.79
CA ASN A 110 -9.54 15.15 4.58
C ASN A 110 -9.56 13.90 3.69
N THR A 111 -10.19 14.09 2.56
CA THR A 111 -10.35 13.20 1.41
C THR A 111 -9.06 12.51 0.97
N ALA A 112 -7.90 13.15 1.00
CA ALA A 112 -6.62 12.51 0.64
C ALA A 112 -6.10 11.44 1.63
N TYR A 113 -6.65 11.40 2.84
CA TYR A 113 -6.31 10.43 3.88
C TYR A 113 -7.53 9.64 4.37
N THR A 114 -8.63 9.66 3.62
CA THR A 114 -9.86 9.06 4.12
C THR A 114 -9.73 7.54 4.20
N LEU A 115 -10.01 6.99 5.38
CA LEU A 115 -9.95 5.57 5.66
C LEU A 115 -11.04 5.18 6.67
N THR A 116 -11.52 3.94 6.59
CA THR A 116 -12.59 3.44 7.47
C THR A 116 -12.18 2.12 8.09
N ARG A 117 -12.02 2.13 9.41
CA ARG A 117 -11.72 0.97 10.27
C ARG A 117 -10.56 0.09 9.77
N ASP A 118 -9.44 0.71 9.38
CA ASP A 118 -8.25 -0.02 8.92
C ASP A 118 -7.19 -0.13 10.04
N TYR A 119 -6.22 -1.02 9.87
CA TYR A 119 -5.14 -1.30 10.82
C TYR A 119 -3.80 -0.86 10.24
N ARG A 120 -3.08 -0.04 11.02
CA ARG A 120 -1.71 0.38 10.69
C ARG A 120 -0.78 -0.82 10.70
N THR A 121 0.30 -0.68 9.96
CA THR A 121 1.37 -1.67 9.91
C THR A 121 2.65 -1.11 10.48
N SER A 122 3.42 -1.95 11.16
CA SER A 122 4.78 -1.61 11.57
C SER A 122 5.76 -1.69 10.40
N TYR A 123 5.32 -2.03 9.18
CA TYR A 123 6.17 -2.17 8.01
C TYR A 123 5.69 -1.29 6.86
N ALA A 124 6.61 -0.58 6.22
CA ALA A 124 6.33 0.30 5.08
C ALA A 124 7.16 -0.09 3.87
N PHE A 125 6.56 -0.07 2.68
CA PHE A 125 7.34 -0.05 1.44
C PHE A 125 8.18 1.22 1.37
N VAL A 126 9.40 1.09 0.86
CA VAL A 126 10.31 2.23 0.72
C VAL A 126 9.92 3.04 -0.50
N TYR A 127 9.49 4.28 -0.26
CA TYR A 127 9.26 5.31 -1.27
C TYR A 127 10.23 6.48 -1.06
N ILE A 128 10.72 7.03 -2.17
CA ILE A 128 11.67 8.17 -2.18
C ILE A 128 10.99 9.54 -2.28
N ARG A 129 9.69 9.58 -2.57
CA ARG A 129 8.92 10.82 -2.74
C ARG A 129 7.57 10.69 -2.07
N TYR A 130 7.10 11.82 -1.58
CA TYR A 130 5.72 12.00 -1.15
C TYR A 130 4.81 11.95 -2.37
N ASN A 131 4.02 10.89 -2.51
CA ASN A 131 3.20 10.60 -3.70
C ASN A 131 4.06 10.32 -4.96
N SER A 132 3.84 9.18 -5.62
CA SER A 132 4.63 8.76 -6.79
C SER A 132 4.31 9.54 -8.06
N GLY A 133 3.34 10.47 -8.02
CA GLY A 133 2.95 11.35 -9.12
C GLY A 133 2.14 10.64 -10.21
N GLY A 134 2.64 9.52 -10.73
CA GLY A 134 1.96 8.74 -11.77
C GLY A 134 2.32 7.24 -11.75
N PRO A 135 1.83 6.46 -12.74
CA PRO A 135 2.04 5.03 -12.81
C PRO A 135 3.52 4.65 -12.84
N TYR A 136 3.88 3.56 -12.19
CA TYR A 136 5.24 3.05 -12.06
C TYR A 136 6.02 3.02 -13.39
N GLU A 137 5.36 2.59 -14.47
CA GLU A 137 5.97 2.44 -15.80
C GLU A 137 6.38 3.79 -16.41
N THR A 138 5.70 4.88 -16.04
CA THR A 138 5.95 6.23 -16.60
C THR A 138 7.10 6.97 -15.92
N ALA A 139 7.56 6.52 -14.75
CA ALA A 139 8.69 7.13 -14.07
C ALA A 139 9.99 7.00 -14.91
N SER A 140 10.76 8.07 -15.06
CA SER A 140 11.92 8.11 -15.98
C SER A 140 13.26 8.44 -15.33
N THR A 141 13.26 8.91 -14.07
CA THR A 141 14.47 9.38 -13.40
C THR A 141 14.88 8.47 -12.25
N VAL A 142 14.10 8.47 -11.18
CA VAL A 142 14.37 7.68 -9.96
C VAL A 142 13.14 6.85 -9.64
N LYS A 143 13.30 5.53 -9.65
CA LYS A 143 12.25 4.57 -9.27
C LYS A 143 12.64 3.92 -7.95
N THR A 144 11.65 3.70 -7.09
CA THR A 144 11.80 2.67 -6.06
C THR A 144 11.38 1.32 -6.64
N ALA A 145 11.45 0.27 -5.83
CA ALA A 145 10.91 -1.02 -6.22
C ALA A 145 9.38 -1.02 -6.36
N PHE A 146 8.68 -0.03 -5.80
CA PHE A 146 7.22 0.00 -5.72
C PHE A 146 6.67 1.32 -6.28
N GLY A 147 5.44 1.31 -6.78
CA GLY A 147 4.72 2.52 -7.14
C GLY A 147 3.27 2.26 -7.51
N HIS A 148 2.63 3.30 -8.04
CA HIS A 148 1.25 3.25 -8.49
C HIS A 148 1.09 2.25 -9.64
N ASN A 149 0.19 1.27 -9.47
CA ASN A 149 -0.16 0.26 -10.48
C ASN A 149 1.02 -0.54 -11.05
N GLY A 150 2.15 -0.61 -10.33
CA GLY A 150 3.31 -1.35 -10.79
C GLY A 150 4.45 -1.38 -9.80
N ALA A 151 5.46 -2.16 -10.16
CA ALA A 151 6.63 -2.41 -9.34
C ALA A 151 7.78 -2.96 -10.20
N ALA A 152 8.96 -2.99 -9.61
CA ALA A 152 10.16 -3.54 -10.22
C ALA A 152 10.06 -5.06 -10.40
N ARG A 153 10.76 -5.56 -11.42
CA ARG A 153 11.11 -6.97 -11.58
C ARG A 153 12.48 -7.22 -10.97
N MET A 154 12.81 -8.47 -10.63
CA MET A 154 14.13 -8.78 -10.06
C MET A 154 15.31 -8.37 -10.97
N ARG A 155 15.11 -8.37 -12.30
CA ARG A 155 16.12 -7.90 -13.27
C ARG A 155 16.39 -6.40 -13.23
N ASP A 156 15.48 -5.61 -12.65
CA ASP A 156 15.58 -4.15 -12.63
C ASP A 156 16.53 -3.69 -11.50
N PHE A 157 16.98 -4.62 -10.65
CA PHE A 157 18.03 -4.43 -9.63
C PHE A 157 19.40 -4.75 -10.23
N SER A 158 20.02 -3.79 -10.92
CA SER A 158 21.29 -4.00 -11.64
C SER A 158 22.48 -4.37 -10.76
N ASP A 159 22.48 -3.91 -9.50
CA ASP A 159 23.51 -4.22 -8.48
C ASP A 159 23.08 -5.36 -7.54
N GLY A 160 21.96 -6.02 -7.82
CA GLY A 160 21.44 -7.14 -7.06
C GLY A 160 20.53 -6.75 -5.90
N THR A 161 19.53 -7.58 -5.64
CA THR A 161 18.52 -7.34 -4.60
C THR A 161 19.08 -7.34 -3.19
N SER A 162 20.26 -7.93 -2.97
CA SER A 162 20.96 -7.91 -1.68
C SER A 162 21.50 -6.54 -1.29
N ASN A 163 21.65 -5.63 -2.26
CA ASN A 163 22.12 -4.25 -2.04
C ASN A 163 20.96 -3.25 -1.96
N SER A 164 19.71 -3.72 -2.00
CA SER A 164 18.51 -2.89 -2.06
C SER A 164 17.63 -3.05 -0.82
N VAL A 165 17.10 -1.93 -0.31
CA VAL A 165 16.08 -1.94 0.75
C VAL A 165 14.71 -1.74 0.11
N LEU A 166 13.85 -2.75 0.24
CA LEU A 166 12.50 -2.77 -0.34
C LEU A 166 11.44 -2.32 0.67
N MET A 167 11.58 -2.78 1.90
CA MET A 167 10.62 -2.56 2.98
C MET A 167 11.39 -2.36 4.28
N MET A 168 10.87 -1.51 5.14
CA MET A 168 11.47 -1.28 6.46
C MET A 168 10.42 -1.20 7.55
N GLU A 169 10.87 -1.46 8.77
CA GLU A 169 10.04 -1.25 9.95
C GLU A 169 9.90 0.25 10.24
N THR A 170 8.71 0.65 10.69
CA THR A 170 8.37 2.01 11.09
C THR A 170 7.46 1.94 12.31
N PRO A 171 7.61 2.83 13.29
CA PRO A 171 6.75 2.84 14.48
C PRO A 171 5.29 3.09 14.08
N MET A 172 4.34 2.45 14.75
CA MET A 172 2.91 2.68 14.59
C MET A 172 2.50 4.09 15.02
N GLU A 173 3.25 4.70 15.94
CA GLU A 173 3.16 6.13 16.24
C GLU A 173 3.72 6.96 15.07
N LYS A 174 2.86 7.76 14.48
CA LYS A 174 3.21 8.70 13.41
C LYS A 174 3.12 10.13 13.93
N GLN A 175 3.84 11.04 13.30
CA GLN A 175 3.69 12.49 13.54
C GLN A 175 2.23 12.98 13.40
N SER A 176 1.41 12.27 12.62
CA SER A 176 -0.03 12.52 12.53
C SER A 176 -0.78 11.20 12.39
N TYR A 177 -1.88 11.07 13.12
CA TYR A 177 -2.72 9.86 13.11
C TYR A 177 -3.40 9.58 11.76
N ILE A 178 -3.46 10.56 10.86
CA ILE A 178 -4.05 10.39 9.52
C ILE A 178 -3.10 9.67 8.55
N ARG A 179 -1.81 9.56 8.89
CA ARG A 179 -0.80 8.96 8.03
C ARG A 179 -0.72 7.46 8.24
N GLY A 180 -0.50 6.76 7.12
CA GLY A 180 -0.21 5.34 7.10
C GLY A 180 1.24 5.01 7.50
N PRO A 181 1.70 3.78 7.20
CA PRO A 181 1.03 2.80 6.34
C PRO A 181 -0.13 2.07 7.04
N PHE A 182 -1.13 1.69 6.25
CA PHE A 182 -2.21 0.76 6.61
C PHE A 182 -2.13 -0.45 5.68
N TRP A 183 -2.63 -1.60 6.12
CA TRP A 183 -2.44 -2.82 5.32
C TRP A 183 -3.44 -2.92 4.16
N ALA A 184 -4.68 -2.45 4.30
CA ALA A 184 -5.67 -2.60 3.24
C ALA A 184 -5.85 -1.35 2.38
N THR A 185 -5.80 -0.19 3.01
CA THR A 185 -6.14 1.10 2.43
C THR A 185 -4.89 1.92 2.16
N TYR A 186 -4.72 2.32 0.90
CA TYR A 186 -3.81 3.39 0.56
C TYR A 186 -4.34 4.71 1.14
N VAL A 187 -3.48 5.38 1.89
CA VAL A 187 -3.59 6.80 2.20
C VAL A 187 -2.27 7.47 1.88
N ALA A 188 -2.29 8.78 1.61
CA ALA A 188 -1.06 9.53 1.42
C ALA A 188 -0.11 9.30 2.61
N THR A 189 1.02 8.65 2.34
CA THR A 189 2.02 8.30 3.35
C THR A 189 3.32 9.02 3.00
N GLY A 190 3.99 9.57 4.02
CA GLY A 190 5.24 10.30 3.83
C GLY A 190 6.36 9.43 3.27
N PRO A 191 7.41 10.03 2.68
CA PRO A 191 8.60 9.28 2.32
C PRO A 191 9.18 8.63 3.58
N VAL A 192 9.58 7.38 3.47
CA VAL A 192 10.14 6.62 4.59
C VAL A 192 11.65 6.91 4.74
N LEU A 193 12.30 7.27 3.63
CA LEU A 193 13.66 7.80 3.59
C LEU A 193 13.60 9.25 3.15
N ALA A 194 14.14 10.17 3.96
CA ALA A 194 14.40 11.54 3.51
C ALA A 194 15.61 11.50 2.56
N ALA A 195 15.43 11.96 1.32
CA ALA A 195 16.51 12.16 0.36
C ALA A 195 17.19 13.51 0.58
#